data_AF-A0A961L9S2-F1
#
_entry.id   AF-A0A961L9S2-F1
#
_cell.length_a   1.000
_cell.length_b   1.000
_cell.length_c   1.000
_cell.angle_alpha   90.00
_cell.angle_beta   90.00
_cell.angle_gamma   90.00
#
_symmetry.space_group_name_H-M   'P 1'
#
loop_
_entity.id
_entity.type
_entity.pdbx_description
1 polymer ?
#
loop_
_entity_poly.entity_id
_entity_poly.type
_entity_poly.pdbx_seq_one_letter_code
_entity_poly.pdbx_strand_id
1 'polypeptide(L)'
;EADHRGRHCRVGWYEDADTVNLVVTHGSIVRTTPILQGEDERVISYRAAENAVLSYCPTTGRMKISGGTPLRRSALAELFAEKMLGRPGFFAGPDAQNLYTLAPIERVGCGFGFTHAFDPAIRRVRIVEVQADQLSLDRFTGKVRLVSTSVARDSGGAALDRLAETMRSRSFAPEWRLRHIVIRVNVDAGSGRPGQVTVRIKPPASASFS
;
A
#
# COMPACT_ATOMS: atom_id res chain seq x y z
N GLU A 1 -13.79 1.50 39.96
CA GLU A 1 -14.67 1.55 38.78
C GLU A 1 -14.08 0.64 37.71
N ALA A 2 -14.80 -0.40 37.27
CA ALA A 2 -14.23 -1.47 36.47
C ALA A 2 -13.87 -1.01 35.04
N ASP A 3 -12.68 -1.39 34.55
CA ASP A 3 -12.20 -1.09 33.19
C ASP A 3 -13.08 -1.78 32.13
N HIS A 4 -14.10 -1.07 31.63
CA HIS A 4 -15.02 -1.55 30.61
C HIS A 4 -14.46 -1.39 29.19
N ARG A 5 -13.36 -2.07 28.87
CA ARG A 5 -12.95 -2.28 27.47
C ARG A 5 -13.98 -3.18 26.78
N GLY A 6 -14.88 -2.60 25.97
CA GLY A 6 -15.52 -3.36 24.87
C GLY A 6 -17.01 -3.73 24.95
N ARG A 7 -17.89 -2.99 25.63
CA ARG A 7 -19.34 -3.30 25.62
C ARG A 7 -20.13 -2.80 24.40
N HIS A 8 -19.54 -1.96 23.56
CA HIS A 8 -20.18 -1.47 22.34
C HIS A 8 -19.38 -1.94 21.12
N CYS A 9 -19.91 -2.96 20.45
CA CYS A 9 -19.48 -3.42 19.14
C CYS A 9 -20.74 -3.61 18.30
N ARG A 10 -20.86 -2.88 17.20
CA ARG A 10 -21.90 -3.08 16.20
C ARG A 10 -21.23 -3.48 14.90
N VAL A 11 -21.70 -4.56 14.31
CA VAL A 11 -21.26 -5.02 13.00
C VAL A 11 -22.41 -4.78 12.03
N GLY A 12 -22.13 -4.11 10.93
CA GLY A 12 -23.02 -3.97 9.80
C GLY A 12 -22.28 -4.32 8.52
N TRP A 13 -23.01 -4.58 7.44
CA TRP A 13 -22.42 -4.76 6.13
C TRP A 13 -23.26 -4.07 5.06
N TYR A 14 -22.62 -3.69 3.97
CA TYR A 14 -23.27 -3.19 2.77
C TYR A 14 -22.49 -3.61 1.54
N GLU A 15 -23.17 -3.68 0.41
CA GLU A 15 -22.56 -3.90 -0.90
C GLU A 15 -22.42 -2.56 -1.61
N ASP A 16 -21.28 -2.36 -2.26
CA ASP A 16 -21.00 -1.21 -3.12
C ASP A 16 -20.33 -1.73 -4.40
N ALA A 17 -21.08 -1.66 -5.51
CA ALA A 17 -20.72 -2.29 -6.78
C ALA A 17 -20.33 -3.78 -6.60
N ASP A 18 -19.06 -4.12 -6.84
CA ASP A 18 -18.52 -5.48 -6.71
C ASP A 18 -17.79 -5.71 -5.39
N THR A 19 -17.97 -4.83 -4.41
CA THR A 19 -17.27 -4.84 -3.13
C THR A 19 -18.23 -5.02 -1.97
N VAL A 20 -17.99 -6.04 -1.15
CA VAL A 20 -18.68 -6.24 0.13
C VAL A 20 -17.89 -5.50 1.21
N ASN A 21 -18.57 -4.62 1.96
CA ASN A 21 -17.99 -3.83 3.02
C ASN A 21 -18.56 -4.24 4.37
N LEU A 22 -17.71 -4.78 5.24
CA LEU A 22 -18.04 -5.06 6.63
C LEU A 22 -17.58 -3.90 7.51
N VAL A 23 -18.52 -3.25 8.20
CA VAL A 23 -18.25 -2.11 9.09
C VAL A 23 -18.37 -2.59 10.54
N VAL A 24 -17.27 -2.46 11.27
CA VAL A 24 -17.20 -2.74 12.71
C VAL A 24 -17.09 -1.41 13.45
N THR A 25 -18.15 -1.01 14.13
CA THR A 25 -18.20 0.16 15.00
C THR A 25 -17.93 -0.25 16.44
N HIS A 26 -16.91 0.31 17.07
CA HIS A 26 -16.55 0.00 18.45
C HIS A 26 -16.20 1.25 19.26
N GLY A 27 -16.29 1.18 20.59
CA GLY A 27 -15.85 2.27 21.47
C GLY A 27 -14.33 2.54 21.38
N SER A 28 -13.95 3.82 21.44
CA SER A 28 -12.55 4.26 21.53
C SER A 28 -12.06 4.40 22.97
N ILE A 29 -10.77 4.72 23.11
CA ILE A 29 -10.18 5.22 24.37
C ILE A 29 -10.89 6.53 24.76
N VAL A 30 -11.04 6.80 26.06
CA VAL A 30 -11.55 8.10 26.55
C VAL A 30 -10.66 9.20 26.00
N ARG A 31 -11.27 10.18 25.36
CA ARG A 31 -10.62 11.41 24.92
C ARG A 31 -11.07 12.54 25.81
N THR A 32 -10.09 13.29 26.31
CA THR A 32 -10.31 14.53 27.05
C THR A 32 -10.01 15.68 26.10
N THR A 33 -10.95 16.59 25.92
CA THR A 33 -10.83 17.69 24.97
C THR A 33 -11.42 18.95 25.59
N PRO A 34 -10.68 20.08 25.58
CA PRO A 34 -11.26 21.37 25.91
C PRO A 34 -12.24 21.78 24.81
N ILE A 35 -13.43 22.20 25.21
CA ILE A 35 -14.45 22.78 24.34
C ILE A 35 -14.75 24.18 24.83
N LEU A 36 -15.01 25.10 23.89
CA LEU A 36 -15.50 26.44 24.23
C LEU A 36 -17.03 26.36 24.34
N GLN A 37 -17.57 26.77 25.49
CA GLN A 37 -19.00 26.86 25.74
C GLN A 37 -19.32 28.32 26.09
N GLY A 38 -19.64 29.13 25.07
CA GLY A 38 -19.71 30.58 25.23
C GLY A 38 -18.31 31.18 25.31
N GLU A 39 -18.04 32.01 26.33
CA GLU A 39 -16.72 32.57 26.62
C GLU A 39 -15.86 31.68 27.54
N ASP A 40 -16.43 30.61 28.10
CA ASP A 40 -15.76 29.72 29.04
C ASP A 40 -15.18 28.48 28.35
N GLU A 41 -13.94 28.13 28.71
CA GLU A 41 -13.31 26.87 28.32
C GLU A 41 -13.68 25.76 29.32
N ARG A 42 -14.27 24.68 28.81
CA ARG A 42 -14.65 23.52 29.61
C ARG A 42 -13.98 22.26 29.09
N VAL A 43 -13.41 21.48 30.00
CA VAL A 43 -12.85 20.18 29.65
C VAL A 43 -13.94 19.11 29.71
N ILE A 44 -14.17 18.43 28.59
CA ILE A 44 -15.04 17.24 28.54
C ILE A 44 -14.22 15.98 28.30
N SER A 45 -14.69 14.86 28.85
CA SER A 45 -14.15 13.53 28.55
C SER A 45 -15.23 12.65 27.95
N TYR A 46 -14.99 12.08 26.77
CA TYR A 46 -15.95 11.25 26.06
C TYR A 46 -15.26 10.06 25.37
N ARG A 47 -16.02 9.00 25.05
CA ARG A 47 -15.55 7.89 24.21
C ARG A 47 -16.17 8.03 22.83
N ALA A 48 -15.35 8.28 21.82
CA ALA A 48 -15.81 8.33 20.45
C ALA A 48 -16.17 6.91 19.95
N ALA A 49 -17.12 6.84 19.02
CA ALA A 49 -17.26 5.65 18.20
C ALA A 49 -16.15 5.66 17.14
N GLU A 50 -15.41 4.56 17.04
CA GLU A 50 -14.44 4.33 15.98
C GLU A 50 -14.98 3.24 15.05
N ASN A 51 -14.67 3.38 13.76
CA ASN A 51 -15.03 2.40 12.75
C ASN A 51 -13.76 1.73 12.21
N ALA A 52 -13.83 0.42 12.03
CA ALA A 52 -12.95 -0.33 11.15
C ALA A 52 -13.80 -0.90 10.01
N VAL A 53 -13.34 -0.74 8.77
CA VAL A 53 -14.03 -1.22 7.57
C VAL A 53 -13.15 -2.24 6.88
N LEU A 54 -13.67 -3.46 6.72
CA LEU A 54 -13.09 -4.51 5.91
C LEU A 54 -13.84 -4.56 4.58
N SER A 55 -13.16 -4.22 3.49
CA SER A 55 -13.70 -4.25 2.14
C SER A 55 -13.11 -5.43 1.38
N TYR A 56 -13.94 -6.22 0.73
CA TYR A 56 -13.51 -7.33 -0.13
C TYR A 56 -14.21 -7.27 -1.48
N CYS A 57 -13.41 -7.26 -2.56
CA CYS A 57 -13.89 -7.36 -3.93
C CYS A 57 -13.59 -8.78 -4.44
N PRO A 58 -14.60 -9.64 -4.63
CA PRO A 58 -14.39 -11.02 -5.10
C PRO A 58 -13.76 -11.05 -6.50
N THR A 59 -14.17 -10.14 -7.39
CA THR A 59 -13.72 -10.08 -8.79
C THR A 59 -12.21 -9.87 -8.90
N THR A 60 -11.64 -9.03 -8.02
CA THR A 60 -10.21 -8.70 -8.02
C THR A 60 -9.43 -9.43 -6.93
N GLY A 61 -10.11 -10.19 -6.07
CA GLY A 61 -9.54 -10.81 -4.87
C GLY A 61 -8.98 -9.81 -3.85
N ARG A 62 -9.26 -8.51 -3.98
CA ARG A 62 -8.65 -7.46 -3.16
C ARG A 62 -9.36 -7.33 -1.82
N MET A 63 -8.59 -7.42 -0.75
CA MET A 63 -9.01 -7.09 0.61
C MET A 63 -8.37 -5.77 1.05
N LYS A 64 -9.15 -4.89 1.70
CA LYS A 64 -8.67 -3.64 2.30
C LYS A 64 -9.24 -3.51 3.71
N ILE A 65 -8.40 -3.08 4.66
CA ILE A 65 -8.85 -2.73 6.02
C ILE A 65 -8.57 -1.26 6.26
N SER A 66 -9.61 -0.48 6.53
CA SER A 66 -9.55 0.96 6.79
C SER A 66 -9.99 1.27 8.22
N GLY A 67 -9.45 2.33 8.83
CA GLY A 67 -9.77 2.68 10.22
C GLY A 67 -9.12 1.75 11.26
N GLY A 68 -9.40 2.00 12.54
CA GLY A 68 -8.83 1.24 13.67
C GLY A 68 -7.31 1.39 13.87
N THR A 69 -6.82 0.83 14.98
CA THR A 69 -5.38 0.75 15.31
C THR A 69 -4.71 -0.38 14.51
N PRO A 70 -3.37 -0.36 14.32
CA PRO A 70 -2.66 -1.45 13.62
C PRO A 70 -2.97 -2.84 14.18
N LEU A 71 -2.99 -2.98 15.51
CA LEU A 71 -3.34 -4.24 16.19
C LEU A 71 -4.74 -4.73 15.81
N ARG A 72 -5.72 -3.81 15.74
CA ARG A 72 -7.09 -4.15 15.33
C ARG A 72 -7.16 -4.54 13.85
N ARG A 73 -6.39 -3.89 12.97
CA ARG A 73 -6.33 -4.29 11.55
C ARG A 73 -5.75 -5.68 11.38
N SER A 74 -4.69 -6.02 12.12
CA SER A 74 -4.12 -7.37 12.11
C SER A 74 -5.12 -8.41 12.62
N ALA A 75 -5.86 -8.11 13.68
CA ALA A 75 -6.92 -9.00 14.18
C ALA A 75 -8.06 -9.20 13.17
N LEU A 76 -8.47 -8.14 12.46
CA LEU A 76 -9.48 -8.24 11.40
C LEU A 76 -8.98 -9.02 10.17
N ALA A 77 -7.71 -8.85 9.79
CA ALA A 77 -7.09 -9.63 8.73
C ALA A 77 -7.05 -11.12 9.11
N GLU A 78 -6.69 -11.43 10.35
CA GLU A 78 -6.67 -12.81 10.86
C GLU A 78 -8.08 -13.42 10.91
N LEU A 79 -9.09 -12.67 11.36
CA LEU A 79 -10.48 -13.12 11.32
C LEU A 79 -10.95 -13.40 9.88
N PHE A 80 -10.56 -12.58 8.91
CA PHE A 80 -10.85 -12.84 7.51
C PHE A 80 -10.14 -14.10 7.02
N ALA A 81 -8.86 -14.27 7.35
CA ALA A 81 -8.09 -15.44 6.97
C ALA A 81 -8.71 -16.73 7.54
N GLU A 82 -9.09 -16.74 8.81
CA GLU A 82 -9.71 -17.88 9.46
C GLU A 82 -11.12 -18.15 8.90
N LYS A 83 -12.00 -17.13 8.85
CA LYS A 83 -13.43 -17.34 8.58
C LYS A 83 -13.80 -17.33 7.10
N MET A 84 -13.12 -16.53 6.29
CA MET A 84 -13.43 -16.40 4.86
C MET A 84 -12.49 -17.25 4.00
N LEU A 85 -11.20 -17.32 4.35
CA LEU A 85 -10.24 -18.11 3.57
C LEU A 85 -10.07 -19.54 4.10
N GLY A 86 -10.52 -19.85 5.33
CA GLY A 86 -10.26 -21.15 5.96
C GLY A 86 -8.78 -21.41 6.25
N ARG A 87 -7.97 -20.35 6.31
CA ARG A 87 -6.51 -20.39 6.40
C ARG A 87 -6.02 -19.49 7.54
N PRO A 88 -6.13 -19.92 8.81
CA PRO A 88 -5.56 -19.15 9.92
C PRO A 88 -4.06 -18.94 9.72
N GLY A 89 -3.55 -17.79 10.16
CA GLY A 89 -2.16 -17.38 10.03
C GLY A 89 -1.75 -16.97 8.61
N PHE A 90 -2.67 -16.87 7.65
CA PHE A 90 -2.36 -16.49 6.27
C PHE A 90 -1.59 -15.16 6.17
N PHE A 91 -1.90 -14.21 7.06
CA PHE A 91 -1.23 -12.91 7.11
C PHE A 91 -0.12 -12.80 8.18
N ALA A 92 0.20 -13.89 8.88
CA ALA A 92 1.16 -13.90 9.99
C ALA A 92 2.60 -14.24 9.55
N GLY A 93 2.79 -14.68 8.30
CA GLY A 93 4.11 -14.95 7.75
C GLY A 93 4.99 -13.69 7.77
N PRO A 94 6.32 -13.82 7.99
CA PRO A 94 7.25 -12.68 8.06
C PRO A 94 7.20 -11.79 6.81
N ASP A 95 6.82 -12.35 5.66
CA ASP A 95 6.67 -11.63 4.39
C ASP A 95 5.22 -11.41 3.96
N ALA A 96 4.22 -11.71 4.80
CA ALA A 96 2.82 -11.53 4.45
C ALA A 96 2.45 -10.06 4.22
N GLN A 97 3.26 -9.13 4.74
CA GLN A 97 3.16 -7.69 4.47
C GLN A 97 4.08 -7.23 3.32
N ASN A 98 4.99 -8.08 2.85
CA ASN A 98 5.94 -7.85 1.75
C ASN A 98 5.37 -8.38 0.42
N LEU A 99 4.10 -8.07 0.14
CA LEU A 99 3.40 -8.53 -1.06
C LEU A 99 4.06 -8.03 -2.36
N TYR A 100 4.73 -6.89 -2.29
CA TYR A 100 5.40 -6.28 -3.44
C TYR A 100 6.86 -6.01 -3.13
N THR A 101 7.72 -6.30 -4.11
CA THR A 101 9.16 -6.05 -4.03
C THR A 101 9.68 -5.44 -5.32
N LEU A 102 10.71 -4.60 -5.22
CA LEU A 102 11.46 -4.09 -6.36
C LEU A 102 12.82 -4.77 -6.52
N ALA A 103 13.11 -5.81 -5.71
CA ALA A 103 14.37 -6.53 -5.74
C ALA A 103 14.79 -7.05 -7.14
N PRO A 104 13.88 -7.53 -8.02
CA PRO A 104 14.26 -7.89 -9.38
C PRO A 104 14.83 -6.71 -10.18
N ILE A 105 14.26 -5.51 -10.03
CA ILE A 105 14.73 -4.29 -10.68
C ILE A 105 16.04 -3.84 -10.04
N GLU A 106 16.15 -3.88 -8.71
CA GLU A 106 17.38 -3.51 -8.00
C GLU A 106 18.56 -4.41 -8.41
N ARG A 107 18.30 -5.70 -8.65
CA ARG A 107 19.30 -6.70 -9.08
C ARG A 107 19.74 -6.53 -10.54
N VAL A 108 18.82 -6.21 -11.44
CA VAL A 108 19.14 -6.02 -12.88
C VAL A 108 19.63 -4.60 -13.18
N GLY A 109 19.23 -3.62 -12.37
CA GLY A 109 19.49 -2.21 -12.60
C GLY A 109 18.54 -1.58 -13.62
N CYS A 110 18.95 -0.46 -14.20
CA CYS A 110 18.14 0.35 -15.11
C CYS A 110 17.87 -0.34 -16.46
N GLY A 111 18.51 -1.49 -16.74
CA GLY A 111 18.22 -2.33 -17.90
C GLY A 111 17.05 -3.30 -17.71
N PHE A 112 16.35 -3.25 -16.57
CA PHE A 112 15.24 -4.14 -16.28
C PHE A 112 14.08 -3.97 -17.26
N GLY A 113 13.54 -5.09 -17.75
CA GLY A 113 12.33 -5.15 -18.56
C GLY A 113 11.37 -6.22 -18.05
N PHE A 114 10.07 -6.03 -18.29
CA PHE A 114 9.05 -7.01 -17.95
C PHE A 114 8.87 -8.05 -19.07
N THR A 115 8.96 -9.32 -18.71
CA THR A 115 8.48 -10.42 -19.56
C THR A 115 6.99 -10.62 -19.32
N HIS A 116 6.21 -10.67 -20.40
CA HIS A 116 4.76 -10.84 -20.36
C HIS A 116 4.26 -11.92 -21.33
N ALA A 117 5.18 -12.72 -21.90
CA ALA A 117 4.86 -13.75 -22.88
C ALA A 117 3.94 -14.88 -22.37
N PHE A 118 3.70 -14.95 -21.07
CA PHE A 118 2.77 -15.90 -20.45
C PHE A 118 1.30 -15.58 -20.75
N ASP A 119 0.98 -14.34 -21.11
CA ASP A 119 -0.37 -13.90 -21.44
C ASP A 119 -0.35 -13.13 -22.78
N PRO A 120 -0.84 -13.73 -23.87
CA PRO A 120 -0.84 -13.10 -25.18
C PRO A 120 -1.77 -11.88 -25.28
N ALA A 121 -2.70 -11.70 -24.33
CA ALA A 121 -3.53 -10.50 -24.27
C ALA A 121 -2.73 -9.28 -23.81
N ILE A 122 -1.64 -9.46 -23.06
CA ILE A 122 -0.77 -8.35 -22.67
C ILE A 122 0.08 -7.95 -23.88
N ARG A 123 -0.17 -6.78 -24.46
CA ARG A 123 0.62 -6.28 -25.59
C ARG A 123 1.95 -5.67 -25.18
N ARG A 124 1.95 -4.97 -24.03
CA ARG A 124 3.12 -4.22 -23.58
C ARG A 124 3.04 -3.85 -22.12
N VAL A 125 4.18 -3.96 -21.43
CA VAL A 125 4.39 -3.44 -20.08
C VAL A 125 5.54 -2.44 -20.12
N ARG A 126 5.34 -1.24 -19.56
CA ARG A 126 6.34 -0.15 -19.52
C ARG A 126 6.46 0.39 -18.11
N ILE A 127 7.69 0.74 -17.70
CA ILE A 127 7.92 1.55 -16.49
C ILE A 127 7.85 3.01 -16.90
N VAL A 128 6.81 3.72 -16.44
CA VAL A 128 6.54 5.12 -16.83
C VAL A 128 6.93 6.13 -15.75
N GLU A 129 7.13 5.67 -14.52
CA GLU A 129 7.69 6.46 -13.43
C GLU A 129 8.56 5.56 -12.55
N VAL A 130 9.66 6.10 -12.05
CA VAL A 130 10.49 5.49 -11.02
C VAL A 130 10.90 6.55 -10.01
N GLN A 131 10.90 6.19 -8.73
CA GLN A 131 11.47 7.01 -7.66
C GLN A 131 12.55 6.23 -6.93
N ALA A 132 13.69 6.87 -6.71
CA ALA A 132 14.81 6.34 -5.95
C ALA A 132 15.34 7.35 -4.94
N ASP A 133 15.83 6.84 -3.82
CA ASP A 133 16.52 7.60 -2.78
C ASP A 133 18.03 7.37 -2.90
N GLN A 134 18.79 8.46 -2.92
CA GLN A 134 20.23 8.42 -2.76
C GLN A 134 20.57 8.44 -1.27
N LEU A 135 21.37 7.46 -0.86
CA LEU A 135 21.77 7.20 0.51
C LEU A 135 23.28 7.37 0.63
N SER A 136 23.71 8.01 1.72
CA SER A 136 25.12 8.09 2.10
C SER A 136 25.30 7.39 3.44
N LEU A 137 26.36 6.57 3.53
CA LEU A 137 26.78 5.94 4.78
C LEU A 137 27.85 6.81 5.42
N ASP A 138 27.57 7.34 6.60
CA ASP A 138 28.59 7.91 7.46
C ASP A 138 29.49 6.76 7.95
N ARG A 139 30.74 6.74 7.47
CA ARG A 139 31.70 5.67 7.77
C ARG A 139 32.16 5.67 9.24
N PHE A 140 32.02 6.78 9.95
CA PHE A 140 32.42 6.90 11.35
C PHE A 140 31.30 6.48 12.29
N THR A 141 30.06 6.86 11.98
CA THR A 141 28.90 6.55 12.83
C THR A 141 28.09 5.34 12.38
N GLY A 142 28.34 4.82 11.18
CA GLY A 142 27.55 3.75 10.55
C GLY A 142 26.14 4.17 10.16
N LYS A 143 25.79 5.46 10.30
CA LYS A 143 24.44 5.96 10.02
C LYS A 143 24.23 6.16 8.54
N VAL A 144 23.13 5.61 8.04
CA VAL A 144 22.64 5.88 6.69
C VAL A 144 21.84 7.18 6.70
N ARG A 145 22.19 8.12 5.82
CA ARG A 145 21.49 9.39 5.63
C ARG A 145 20.92 9.47 4.22
N LEU A 146 19.67 9.92 4.11
CA LEU A 146 19.08 10.33 2.84
C LEU A 146 19.77 11.62 2.34
N VAL A 147 20.39 11.55 1.17
CA VAL A 147 21.04 12.67 0.50
C VAL A 147 20.04 13.40 -0.39
N SER A 148 19.36 12.64 -1.24
CA SER A 148 18.40 13.17 -2.19
C SER A 148 17.37 12.11 -2.56
N THR A 149 16.25 12.55 -3.13
CA THR A 149 15.25 11.69 -3.76
C THR A 149 15.11 12.15 -5.21
N SER A 150 15.17 11.22 -6.15
CA SER A 150 15.01 11.48 -7.57
C SER A 150 13.78 10.77 -8.11
N VAL A 151 13.04 11.45 -8.98
CA VAL A 151 11.88 10.89 -9.67
C VAL A 151 12.08 11.11 -11.16
N ALA A 152 12.03 10.03 -11.93
CA ALA A 152 12.05 10.08 -13.38
C ALA A 152 10.70 9.62 -13.93
N ARG A 153 10.20 10.34 -14.94
CA ARG A 153 8.93 10.05 -15.61
C ARG A 153 9.13 10.04 -17.11
N ASP A 154 8.53 9.06 -17.77
CA ASP A 154 8.52 8.96 -19.22
C ASP A 154 7.31 8.12 -19.66
N SER A 155 6.35 8.74 -20.36
CA SER A 155 5.16 8.05 -20.85
C SER A 155 5.47 6.99 -21.93
N GLY A 156 6.64 7.10 -22.59
CA GLY A 156 7.14 6.16 -23.59
C GLY A 156 7.70 4.86 -22.99
N GLY A 157 8.08 4.87 -21.72
CA GLY A 157 8.63 3.73 -20.98
C GLY A 157 10.13 3.84 -20.65
N ALA A 158 10.77 4.98 -20.91
CA ALA A 158 12.21 5.21 -20.67
C ALA A 158 12.52 5.78 -19.28
N ALA A 159 11.65 5.57 -18.28
CA ALA A 159 11.79 6.20 -16.97
C ALA A 159 13.06 5.71 -16.23
N LEU A 160 13.44 4.44 -16.40
CA LEU A 160 14.69 3.90 -15.83
C LEU A 160 15.94 4.50 -16.47
N ASP A 161 15.97 4.69 -17.80
CA ASP A 161 17.11 5.30 -18.48
C ASP A 161 17.30 6.76 -18.04
N ARG A 162 16.22 7.53 -17.95
CA ARG A 162 16.26 8.91 -17.42
C ARG A 162 16.74 8.96 -15.97
N LEU A 163 16.36 7.99 -15.15
CA LEU A 163 16.87 7.89 -13.79
C LEU A 163 18.37 7.57 -13.79
N ALA A 164 18.83 6.70 -14.67
CA ALA A 164 20.24 6.35 -14.80
C ALA A 164 21.12 7.57 -15.12
N GLU A 165 20.61 8.51 -15.94
CA GLU A 165 21.28 9.80 -16.22
C GLU A 165 21.44 10.64 -14.95
N THR A 166 20.40 10.68 -14.11
CA THR A 166 20.42 11.41 -12.83
C THR A 166 21.37 10.75 -11.82
N MET A 167 21.31 9.43 -11.71
CA MET A 167 22.16 8.64 -10.82
C MET A 167 23.62 8.60 -11.29
N ARG A 168 23.88 8.94 -12.57
CA ARG A 168 25.15 8.67 -13.27
C ARG A 168 25.61 7.21 -13.12
N SER A 169 24.64 6.31 -13.02
CA SER A 169 24.84 4.87 -12.79
C SER A 169 23.65 4.12 -13.34
N ARG A 170 23.90 2.91 -13.88
CA ARG A 170 22.82 1.97 -14.23
C ARG A 170 22.48 1.01 -13.10
N SER A 171 23.27 0.98 -12.03
CA SER A 171 23.06 0.14 -10.84
C SER A 171 22.56 0.96 -9.66
N PHE A 172 21.63 0.40 -8.89
CA PHE A 172 21.09 1.05 -7.69
C PHE A 172 22.04 0.92 -6.50
N ALA A 173 22.50 -0.29 -6.20
CA ALA A 173 23.39 -0.49 -5.07
C ALA A 173 24.81 0.08 -5.33
N PRO A 174 25.52 0.56 -4.27
CA PRO A 174 25.09 0.62 -2.87
C PRO A 174 24.39 1.93 -2.48
N GLU A 175 24.49 2.97 -3.32
CA GLU A 175 24.13 4.35 -2.95
C GLU A 175 22.68 4.71 -3.25
N TRP A 176 21.97 3.92 -4.04
CA TRP A 176 20.59 4.20 -4.43
C TRP A 176 19.65 3.07 -4.03
N ARG A 177 18.44 3.46 -3.62
CA ARG A 177 17.37 2.52 -3.29
C ARG A 177 16.07 2.88 -3.97
N LEU A 178 15.44 1.90 -4.61
CA LEU A 178 14.15 2.10 -5.24
C LEU A 178 13.05 2.25 -4.18
N ARG A 179 12.22 3.28 -4.31
CA ARG A 179 11.05 3.48 -3.44
C ARG A 179 9.77 2.98 -4.05
N HIS A 180 9.53 3.30 -5.31
CA HIS A 180 8.34 2.87 -6.04
C HIS A 180 8.58 2.95 -7.55
N ILE A 181 7.73 2.24 -8.29
CA ILE A 181 7.59 2.38 -9.74
C ILE A 181 6.12 2.58 -10.10
N VAL A 182 5.88 3.17 -11.26
CA VAL A 182 4.58 3.10 -11.94
C VAL A 182 4.78 2.36 -13.25
N ILE A 183 3.99 1.31 -13.45
CA ILE A 183 3.94 0.55 -14.67
C ILE A 183 2.65 0.86 -15.43
N ARG A 184 2.74 0.77 -16.75
CA ARG A 184 1.60 0.86 -17.65
C ARG A 184 1.52 -0.43 -18.44
N VAL A 185 0.39 -1.13 -18.30
CA VAL A 185 0.08 -2.38 -18.97
C VAL A 185 -0.97 -2.08 -20.03
N ASN A 186 -0.67 -2.41 -21.28
CA ASN A 186 -1.64 -2.38 -22.37
C ASN A 186 -2.11 -3.80 -22.65
N VAL A 187 -3.41 -4.01 -22.67
CA VAL A 187 -4.07 -5.31 -22.81
C VAL A 187 -5.05 -5.26 -23.97
N ASP A 188 -5.18 -6.37 -24.67
CA ASP A 188 -6.18 -6.54 -25.72
C ASP A 188 -7.57 -6.75 -25.14
N ALA A 189 -8.41 -5.75 -25.38
CA ALA A 189 -9.84 -5.84 -25.19
C ALA A 189 -10.45 -6.27 -26.52
N GLY A 190 -10.52 -7.59 -26.76
CA GLY A 190 -11.15 -8.31 -27.88
C GLY A 190 -11.62 -7.51 -29.11
N SER A 191 -12.60 -6.62 -28.92
CA SER A 191 -13.10 -5.68 -29.94
C SER A 191 -13.20 -4.25 -29.39
N GLY A 192 -12.11 -3.48 -29.41
CA GLY A 192 -12.12 -2.08 -28.96
C GLY A 192 -10.72 -1.46 -28.81
N ARG A 193 -10.68 -0.23 -28.27
CA ARG A 193 -9.42 0.43 -27.88
C ARG A 193 -8.73 -0.46 -26.82
N PRO A 194 -7.43 -0.76 -26.96
CA PRO A 194 -6.72 -1.59 -25.99
C PRO A 194 -6.89 -1.01 -24.59
N GLY A 195 -7.25 -1.88 -23.64
CA GLY A 195 -7.38 -1.53 -22.24
C GLY A 195 -6.01 -1.11 -21.73
N GLN A 196 -5.97 -0.02 -20.98
CA GLN A 196 -4.74 0.44 -20.33
C GLN A 196 -4.95 0.43 -18.83
N VAL A 197 -4.10 -0.30 -18.13
CA VAL A 197 -4.08 -0.32 -16.66
C VAL A 197 -2.77 0.30 -16.20
N THR A 198 -2.86 1.30 -15.33
CA THR A 198 -1.70 1.88 -14.67
C THR A 198 -1.59 1.30 -13.28
N VAL A 199 -0.42 0.76 -12.92
CA VAL A 199 -0.18 0.17 -11.60
C VAL A 199 0.98 0.88 -10.94
N ARG A 200 0.75 1.47 -9.77
CA ARG A 200 1.83 2.00 -8.92
C ARG A 200 2.20 0.95 -7.89
N ILE A 201 3.44 0.47 -7.93
CA ILE A 201 3.97 -0.48 -6.96
C ILE A 201 4.88 0.27 -5.99
N LYS A 202 4.48 0.32 -4.72
CA LYS A 202 5.24 0.89 -3.61
C LYS A 202 5.36 -0.19 -2.52
N PRO A 203 6.49 -0.92 -2.51
CA PRO A 203 6.79 -1.89 -1.46
C PRO A 203 6.77 -1.28 -0.05
N PRO A 204 6.64 -2.12 0.98
CA PRO A 204 6.38 -3.57 0.89
C PRO A 204 4.92 -3.92 0.57
N ALA A 205 3.99 -2.98 0.85
CA ALA A 205 2.60 -3.34 1.07
C ALA A 205 1.62 -2.93 -0.04
N SER A 206 1.98 -2.02 -0.95
CA SER A 206 0.99 -1.38 -1.83
C SER A 206 1.24 -1.56 -3.32
N ALA A 207 0.19 -2.00 -4.03
CA ALA A 207 0.00 -1.74 -5.44
C ALA A 207 -1.37 -1.07 -5.66
N SER A 208 -1.37 0.06 -6.36
CA SER A 208 -2.58 0.83 -6.67
C SER A 208 -2.83 0.77 -8.18
N PHE A 209 -4.08 0.54 -8.58
CA PHE A 209 -4.49 0.35 -9.97
C PHE A 209 -5.42 1.50 -10.37
N SER A 210 -5.20 2.08 -11.55
CA SER A 210 -5.96 3.21 -12.11
C SER A 210 -6.03 3.15 -13.63
#